data_AF-A0A5B0N181-F1
#
_entry.id   AF-A0A5B0N181-F1
#
_cell.length_a   1.000
_cell.length_b   1.000
_cell.length_c   1.000
_cell.angle_alpha   90.00
_cell.angle_beta   90.00
_cell.angle_gamma   90.00
#
_symmetry.space_group_name_H-M   'P 1'
#
loop_
_entity.id
_entity.type
_entity.pdbx_description
1 polymer ?
#
loop_
_entity_poly.entity_id
_entity_poly.type
_entity_poly.pdbx_seq_one_letter_code
_entity_poly.pdbx_strand_id
1 'polypeptide(L)'
;MDDYVIKSTLAALAPLPPQILQLFAYQFVVLEDFLFDLDRNPLRDGLTDDQYNQFLGVFSPEINEAFANMDESVKAPLRSWLGYWRCQVRRLHKSRRASFASRQTRVHQLFDSLTISNATAAAASTDGEALECKICQEEIVQAGQTLARIALNLPYLPGYN
;
A
#
# COMPACT_ATOMS: atom_id res chain seq x y z
N MET A 1 -1.84 11.39 -0.62
CA MET A 1 -0.82 12.26 0.03
C MET A 1 -1.44 13.64 0.20
N ASP A 2 -1.03 14.43 1.19
CA ASP A 2 -1.47 15.83 1.30
C ASP A 2 -0.82 16.69 0.20
N ASP A 3 -1.61 17.53 -0.48
CA ASP A 3 -1.17 18.52 -1.48
C ASP A 3 0.02 19.36 -0.98
N TYR A 4 0.06 19.69 0.31
CA TYR A 4 1.16 20.44 0.91
C TYR A 4 2.48 19.68 0.83
N VAL A 5 2.46 18.37 1.09
CA VAL A 5 3.65 17.50 1.04
C VAL A 5 4.17 17.41 -0.40
N ILE A 6 3.28 17.22 -1.37
CA ILE A 6 3.64 17.15 -2.79
C ILE A 6 4.27 18.48 -3.25
N LYS A 7 3.60 19.61 -3.00
CA LYS A 7 4.09 20.94 -3.39
C LYS A 7 5.45 21.25 -2.76
N SER A 8 5.63 20.92 -1.48
CA SER A 8 6.88 21.17 -0.77
C SER A 8 8.01 20.26 -1.23
N THR A 9 7.69 19.01 -1.61
CA THR A 9 8.66 18.08 -2.22
C THR A 9 9.12 18.58 -3.59
N LEU A 10 8.19 19.02 -4.45
CA LEU A 10 8.52 19.61 -5.75
C LEU A 10 9.35 20.89 -5.60
N ALA A 11 9.03 21.75 -4.64
CA ALA A 11 9.81 22.94 -4.36
C ALA A 11 11.25 22.62 -3.92
N ALA A 12 11.45 21.54 -3.15
CA ALA A 12 12.78 21.08 -2.75
C ALA A 12 13.58 20.46 -3.92
N LEU A 13 12.91 19.91 -4.93
CA LEU A 13 13.53 19.36 -6.13
C LEU A 13 13.86 20.44 -7.18
N ALA A 14 13.03 21.48 -7.30
CA ALA A 14 13.15 22.53 -8.32
C ALA A 14 14.55 23.14 -8.54
N PRO A 15 15.37 23.40 -7.49
CA PRO A 15 16.71 23.98 -7.68
C PRO A 15 17.78 22.99 -8.15
N LEU A 16 17.48 21.69 -8.23
CA LEU A 16 18.47 20.65 -8.51
C LEU A 16 18.87 20.62 -9.99
N PRO A 17 20.16 20.39 -10.31
CA PRO A 17 20.59 20.07 -11.66
C PRO A 17 19.91 18.81 -12.20
N PRO A 18 19.71 18.67 -13.53
CA PRO A 18 18.88 17.61 -14.10
C PRO A 18 19.21 16.18 -13.66
N GLN A 19 20.51 15.84 -13.58
CA GLN A 19 20.95 14.48 -13.18
C GLN A 19 20.64 14.19 -11.72
N ILE A 20 20.87 15.17 -10.84
CA ILE A 20 20.59 15.07 -9.41
C ILE A 20 19.09 15.09 -9.15
N LEU A 21 18.35 15.92 -9.90
CA LEU A 21 16.89 15.93 -9.89
C LEU A 21 16.32 14.56 -10.22
N GLN A 22 16.77 13.91 -11.29
CA GLN A 22 16.30 12.58 -11.67
C GLN A 22 16.58 11.55 -10.57
N LEU A 23 17.78 11.58 -10.00
CA LEU A 23 18.17 10.69 -8.91
C LEU A 23 17.22 10.80 -7.71
N PHE A 24 16.93 12.01 -7.23
CA PHE A 24 16.05 12.22 -6.08
C PHE A 24 14.56 12.05 -6.42
N ALA A 25 14.12 12.51 -7.59
CA ALA A 25 12.74 12.32 -8.05
C ALA A 25 12.38 10.84 -8.11
N TYR A 26 13.28 9.98 -8.60
CA TYR A 26 13.10 8.54 -8.58
C TYR A 26 12.87 7.99 -7.16
N GLN A 27 13.62 8.48 -6.16
CA GLN A 27 13.41 8.07 -4.76
C GLN A 27 12.00 8.44 -4.28
N PHE A 28 11.53 9.66 -4.57
CA PHE A 28 10.19 10.07 -4.15
C PHE A 28 9.08 9.26 -4.83
N VAL A 29 9.21 9.00 -6.14
CA VAL A 29 8.25 8.16 -6.88
C VAL A 29 8.16 6.77 -6.27
N VAL A 30 9.30 6.11 -6.01
CA VAL A 30 9.30 4.77 -5.42
C VAL A 30 8.70 4.77 -4.00
N LEU A 31 9.00 5.79 -3.19
CA LEU A 31 8.44 5.91 -1.85
C LEU A 31 6.93 6.15 -1.89
N GLU A 32 6.43 6.91 -2.87
CA GLU A 32 5.01 7.10 -3.13
C GLU A 32 4.33 5.80 -3.52
N ASP A 33 4.91 5.06 -4.46
CA ASP A 33 4.40 3.76 -4.89
C ASP A 33 4.31 2.79 -3.71
N PHE A 34 5.33 2.76 -2.84
CA PHE A 34 5.26 1.94 -1.62
C PHE A 34 4.17 2.39 -0.65
N LEU A 35 3.92 3.68 -0.49
CA LEU A 35 2.81 4.16 0.34
C LEU A 35 1.47 3.69 -0.23
N PHE A 36 1.25 3.88 -1.53
CA PHE A 36 0.02 3.46 -2.20
C PHE A 36 -0.17 1.95 -2.16
N ASP A 37 0.86 1.18 -2.48
CA ASP A 37 0.80 -0.28 -2.48
C ASP A 37 0.52 -0.83 -1.09
N LEU A 38 1.22 -0.33 -0.07
CA LEU A 38 1.03 -0.79 1.30
C LEU A 38 -0.31 -0.34 1.86
N ASP A 39 -0.87 0.78 1.41
CA ASP A 39 -2.19 1.23 1.83
C ASP A 39 -3.31 0.41 1.15
N ARG A 40 -3.23 0.26 -0.17
CA ARG A 40 -4.27 -0.36 -1.00
C ARG A 40 -4.27 -1.88 -1.00
N ASN A 41 -3.15 -2.52 -0.68
CA ASN A 41 -3.07 -3.98 -0.62
C ASN A 41 -3.12 -4.48 0.84
N PRO A 42 -4.31 -4.83 1.37
CA PRO A 42 -4.45 -5.29 2.75
C PRO A 42 -3.79 -6.65 3.02
N LEU A 43 -3.43 -7.40 1.97
CA LEU A 43 -2.74 -8.69 2.08
C LEU A 43 -1.22 -8.54 2.02
N ARG A 44 -0.69 -7.36 1.68
CA ARG A 44 0.75 -7.12 1.73
C ARG A 44 1.20 -7.01 3.19
N ASP A 45 2.14 -7.88 3.56
CA ASP A 45 2.79 -7.92 4.88
C ASP A 45 3.69 -6.69 5.11
N GLY A 46 4.23 -6.14 4.03
CA GLY A 46 5.14 -5.00 4.09
C GLY A 46 6.00 -4.93 2.83
N LEU A 47 7.06 -4.14 2.90
CA LEU A 47 8.20 -4.27 2.00
C LEU A 47 8.95 -5.59 2.27
N THR A 48 9.50 -6.17 1.21
CA THR A 48 10.52 -7.21 1.33
C THR A 48 11.79 -6.64 1.97
N ASP A 49 12.66 -7.50 2.47
CA ASP A 49 13.90 -7.05 3.12
C ASP A 49 14.80 -6.32 2.12
N ASP A 50 14.85 -6.78 0.86
CA ASP A 50 15.58 -6.10 -0.22
C ASP A 50 15.02 -4.71 -0.50
N GLN A 51 13.69 -4.58 -0.64
CA GLN A 51 13.03 -3.28 -0.83
C GLN A 51 13.28 -2.35 0.36
N TYR A 52 13.20 -2.88 1.58
CA TYR A 52 13.47 -2.13 2.79
C TYR A 52 14.92 -1.64 2.81
N ASN A 53 15.89 -2.51 2.55
CA ASN A 53 17.30 -2.17 2.58
C ASN A 53 17.65 -1.15 1.49
N GLN A 54 17.15 -1.35 0.27
CA GLN A 54 17.42 -0.46 -0.86
C GLN A 54 16.86 0.95 -0.67
N PHE A 55 15.61 1.07 -0.20
CA PHE A 55 14.89 2.36 -0.20
C PHE A 55 14.64 2.94 1.18
N LEU A 56 14.78 2.16 2.25
CA LEU A 56 14.61 2.61 3.64
C LEU A 56 15.82 2.28 4.52
N GLY A 57 16.86 1.63 3.99
CA GLY A 57 18.11 1.33 4.68
C GLY A 57 19.07 2.53 4.73
N VAL A 58 20.36 2.28 4.60
CA VAL A 58 21.35 3.34 4.38
C VAL A 58 21.16 3.91 2.98
N PHE A 59 21.38 5.21 2.80
CA PHE A 59 21.34 5.80 1.46
C PHE A 59 22.39 5.15 0.55
N SER A 60 22.07 5.02 -0.74
CA SER A 60 23.04 4.55 -1.72
C SER A 60 24.25 5.50 -1.81
N PRO A 61 25.42 5.02 -2.26
CA PRO A 61 26.60 5.86 -2.44
C PRO A 61 26.33 7.12 -3.26
N GLU A 62 25.53 7.00 -4.34
CA GLU A 62 25.18 8.10 -5.24
C GLU A 62 24.37 9.19 -4.53
N ILE A 63 23.43 8.80 -3.67
CA ILE A 63 22.64 9.76 -2.88
C ILE A 63 23.54 10.46 -1.84
N ASN A 64 24.44 9.71 -1.20
CA ASN A 64 25.38 10.29 -0.23
C ASN A 64 26.33 11.28 -0.89
N GLU A 65 26.88 10.93 -2.05
CA GLU A 65 27.75 11.81 -2.84
C GLU A 65 27.00 13.06 -3.32
N ALA A 66 25.78 12.89 -3.84
CA ALA A 66 24.94 14.02 -4.25
C ALA A 66 24.68 14.98 -3.09
N PHE A 67 24.41 14.47 -1.88
CA PHE A 67 24.26 15.31 -0.70
C PHE A 67 25.57 15.93 -0.21
N ALA A 68 26.72 15.26 -0.37
CA ALA A 68 28.01 15.79 0.04
C ALA A 68 28.44 17.01 -0.79
N ASN A 69 28.10 16.99 -2.09
CA ASN A 69 28.46 18.04 -3.05
C ASN A 69 27.41 19.16 -3.19
N MET A 70 26.38 19.17 -2.34
CA MET A 70 25.26 20.11 -2.42
C MET A 70 25.34 21.18 -1.33
N ASP A 71 25.10 22.43 -1.74
CA ASP A 71 24.97 23.56 -0.84
C ASP A 71 23.90 23.33 0.22
N GLU A 72 24.17 23.78 1.45
CA GLU A 72 23.29 23.51 2.59
C GLU A 72 21.87 24.06 2.38
N SER A 73 21.74 25.21 1.71
CA SER A 73 20.45 25.85 1.41
C SER A 73 19.53 24.99 0.53
N VAL A 74 20.11 24.15 -0.34
CA VAL A 74 19.37 23.21 -1.20
C VAL A 74 19.25 21.85 -0.52
N LYS A 75 20.31 21.42 0.15
CA LYS A 75 20.41 20.11 0.81
C LYS A 75 19.45 19.97 1.99
N ALA A 76 19.35 20.97 2.86
CA ALA A 76 18.52 20.92 4.05
C ALA A 76 17.03 20.65 3.75
N PRO A 77 16.35 21.40 2.85
CA PRO A 77 14.96 21.13 2.53
C PRO A 77 14.78 19.77 1.85
N LEU A 78 15.65 19.39 0.90
CA LEU A 78 15.58 18.11 0.21
C LEU A 78 15.72 16.92 1.18
N ARG A 79 16.69 17.00 2.09
CA ARG A 79 16.92 15.98 3.12
C ARG A 79 15.75 15.88 4.09
N SER A 80 15.17 17.01 4.49
CA SER A 80 13.99 17.04 5.37
C SER A 80 12.81 16.28 4.75
N TRP A 81 12.48 16.61 3.49
CA TRP A 81 11.38 15.95 2.80
C TRP A 81 11.68 14.49 2.50
N LEU A 82 12.87 14.15 2.01
CA LEU A 82 13.24 12.74 1.81
C LEU A 82 13.16 11.94 3.12
N GLY A 83 13.57 12.54 4.24
CA GLY A 83 13.42 11.96 5.57
C GLY A 83 11.96 11.75 5.96
N TYR A 84 11.10 12.73 5.73
CA TYR A 84 9.65 12.63 5.98
C TYR A 84 9.04 11.44 5.23
N TRP A 85 9.23 11.36 3.92
CA TRP A 85 8.67 10.29 3.08
C TRP A 85 9.13 8.90 3.55
N ARG A 86 10.43 8.73 3.77
CA ARG A 86 11.00 7.47 4.29
C ARG A 86 10.41 7.10 5.66
N CYS A 87 10.18 8.09 6.53
CA CYS A 87 9.54 7.86 7.82
C CYS A 87 8.09 7.38 7.67
N GLN A 88 7.31 7.96 6.76
CA GLN A 88 5.93 7.50 6.54
C GLN A 88 5.89 6.05 6.03
N VAL A 89 6.71 5.72 5.03
CA VAL A 89 6.79 4.34 4.52
C VAL A 89 7.24 3.38 5.63
N ARG A 90 8.26 3.72 6.42
CA ARG A 90 8.72 2.88 7.53
C ARG A 90 7.63 2.62 8.57
N ARG A 91 6.85 3.65 8.92
CA ARG A 91 5.74 3.50 9.88
C ARG A 91 4.68 2.55 9.34
N LEU A 92 4.29 2.72 8.08
CA LEU A 92 3.30 1.87 7.44
C LEU A 92 3.80 0.42 7.31
N HIS A 93 5.04 0.23 6.87
CA HIS A 93 5.70 -1.07 6.82
C HIS A 93 5.69 -1.78 8.18
N LYS A 94 6.12 -1.11 9.25
CA LYS A 94 6.12 -1.70 10.61
C LYS A 94 4.71 -2.06 11.08
N SER A 95 3.74 -1.19 10.84
CA SER A 95 2.33 -1.45 11.17
C SER A 95 1.79 -2.66 10.42
N ARG A 96 2.11 -2.79 9.12
CA ARG A 96 1.72 -3.93 8.30
C ARG A 96 2.36 -5.23 8.82
N ARG A 97 3.68 -5.25 9.07
CA ARG A 97 4.38 -6.43 9.60
C ARG A 97 3.82 -6.89 10.94
N ALA A 98 3.59 -5.95 11.87
CA ALA A 98 3.05 -6.27 13.19
C ALA A 98 1.61 -6.84 13.16
N SER A 99 0.81 -6.43 12.18
CA SER A 99 -0.59 -6.85 12.03
C SER A 99 -0.80 -7.95 11.00
N PHE A 100 0.27 -8.48 10.38
CA PHE A 100 0.10 -9.40 9.26
C PHE A 100 -0.38 -10.77 9.71
N ALA A 101 0.27 -11.38 10.71
CA ALA A 101 -0.13 -12.69 11.21
C ALA A 101 -1.61 -12.71 11.65
N SER A 102 -2.06 -11.67 12.37
CA SER A 102 -3.45 -11.56 12.81
C SER A 102 -4.43 -11.34 11.65
N ARG A 103 -4.06 -10.54 10.64
CA ARG A 103 -4.85 -10.38 9.40
C ARG A 103 -4.94 -11.69 8.63
N GLN A 104 -3.83 -12.41 8.48
CA GLN A 104 -3.77 -13.68 7.77
C GLN A 104 -4.62 -14.75 8.48
N THR A 105 -4.52 -14.88 9.80
CA THR A 105 -5.39 -15.77 10.58
C THR A 105 -6.87 -15.44 10.39
N ARG A 106 -7.24 -14.16 10.44
CA ARG A 106 -8.64 -13.74 10.24
C ARG A 106 -9.14 -14.03 8.83
N VAL A 107 -8.29 -13.87 7.82
CA VAL A 107 -8.61 -14.23 6.42
C VAL A 107 -8.81 -15.74 6.29
N HIS A 108 -7.93 -16.57 6.87
CA HIS A 108 -8.10 -18.01 6.87
C HIS A 108 -9.37 -18.45 7.60
N GLN A 109 -9.66 -17.90 8.78
CA GLN A 109 -10.91 -18.17 9.51
C GLN A 109 -12.15 -17.80 8.71
N LEU A 110 -12.12 -16.69 7.98
CA LEU A 110 -13.22 -16.32 7.07
C LEU A 110 -13.36 -17.32 5.93
N PHE A 111 -12.26 -17.72 5.29
CA PHE A 111 -12.29 -18.76 4.25
C PHE A 111 -12.77 -20.12 4.77
N ASP A 112 -12.34 -20.53 5.96
CA ASP A 112 -12.77 -21.79 6.59
C ASP A 112 -14.25 -21.74 6.99
N SER A 113 -14.78 -20.54 7.30
CA SER A 113 -16.21 -20.33 7.56
C SER A 113 -17.05 -20.30 6.28
N LEU A 114 -16.45 -20.10 5.10
CA LEU A 114 -17.15 -20.18 3.83
C LEU A 114 -17.42 -21.65 3.52
N THR A 115 -18.63 -22.09 3.83
CA THR A 115 -19.10 -23.41 3.41
C THR A 115 -19.31 -23.37 1.90
N ILE A 116 -18.37 -23.91 1.12
CA ILE A 116 -18.61 -24.21 -0.28
C ILE A 116 -19.70 -25.30 -0.28
N SER A 117 -20.95 -24.92 -0.59
CA SER A 117 -21.98 -25.90 -0.90
C SER A 117 -21.54 -26.63 -2.15
N ASN A 118 -20.94 -27.81 -1.95
CA ASN A 118 -20.56 -28.72 -3.03
C ASN A 118 -21.80 -28.97 -3.89
N ALA A 119 -21.72 -28.66 -5.18
CA ALA A 119 -22.79 -28.92 -6.15
C ALA A 119 -23.23 -30.41 -6.16
N THR A 120 -22.38 -31.32 -5.66
CA THR A 120 -22.68 -32.74 -5.49
C THR A 120 -23.67 -33.05 -4.35
N ALA A 121 -23.88 -32.15 -3.38
CA ALA A 121 -24.94 -32.31 -2.38
C ALA A 121 -26.34 -32.05 -2.96
N ALA A 122 -26.44 -31.28 -4.05
CA ALA A 122 -27.69 -31.02 -4.77
C ALA A 122 -28.12 -32.19 -5.68
N ALA A 123 -27.24 -33.16 -5.94
CA ALA A 123 -27.53 -34.33 -6.78
C ALA A 123 -28.15 -35.51 -6.01
N ALA A 124 -28.20 -35.45 -4.68
CA ALA A 124 -28.73 -36.52 -3.84
C ALA A 124 -30.21 -36.32 -3.42
N SER A 125 -30.83 -35.19 -3.73
CA SER A 125 -32.27 -34.99 -3.53
C SER A 125 -33.03 -35.47 -4.76
N THR A 126 -33.28 -36.77 -4.84
CA THR A 126 -34.24 -37.37 -5.79
C THR A 126 -35.67 -37.20 -5.29
N ASP A 127 -36.08 -35.96 -5.03
CA ASP A 127 -37.49 -35.60 -4.91
C ASP A 127 -37.67 -34.24 -5.57
N GLY A 128 -38.59 -34.20 -6.53
CA GLY A 128 -38.79 -33.11 -7.46
C GLY A 128 -39.30 -31.84 -6.81
N GLU A 129 -38.40 -31.00 -6.34
CA GLU A 129 -38.52 -29.55 -6.43
C GLU A 129 -37.20 -29.04 -7.02
N ALA A 130 -37.31 -28.26 -8.09
CA ALA A 130 -36.16 -27.57 -8.66
C ALA A 130 -35.58 -26.69 -7.56
N LEU A 131 -34.46 -27.13 -6.95
CA LEU A 131 -33.62 -26.30 -6.09
C LEU A 131 -33.05 -25.20 -6.98
N GLU A 132 -33.83 -24.13 -7.17
CA GLU A 132 -33.33 -22.86 -7.66
C GLU A 132 -32.19 -22.46 -6.73
N CYS A 133 -30.97 -22.48 -7.28
CA CYS A 133 -29.80 -21.92 -6.62
C CYS A 133 -30.08 -20.44 -6.38
N LYS A 134 -30.61 -20.12 -5.20
CA LYS A 134 -30.91 -18.76 -4.77
C LYS A 134 -29.70 -18.15 -4.08
N ILE A 135 -28.51 -18.31 -4.68
CA ILE A 135 -27.47 -17.31 -4.48
C ILE A 135 -27.84 -16.20 -5.46
N CYS A 136 -28.71 -15.31 -4.99
CA CYS A 136 -28.93 -14.04 -5.69
C CYS A 136 -27.56 -13.42 -5.91
N GLN A 137 -27.26 -13.05 -7.15
CA GLN A 137 -26.01 -12.40 -7.55
C GLN A 137 -25.66 -11.20 -6.63
N GLU A 138 -26.66 -10.64 -5.95
CA GLU A 138 -26.58 -9.64 -4.89
C GLU A 138 -25.77 -10.07 -3.64
N GLU A 139 -25.78 -11.33 -3.19
CA GLU A 139 -25.04 -11.76 -1.98
C GLU A 139 -23.54 -11.96 -2.23
N ILE A 140 -23.15 -12.44 -3.42
CA ILE A 140 -21.74 -12.46 -3.85
C ILE A 140 -21.22 -11.03 -4.01
N VAL A 141 -22.06 -10.15 -4.57
CA VAL A 141 -21.77 -8.72 -4.62
C VAL A 141 -21.66 -8.15 -3.20
N GLN A 142 -22.45 -8.60 -2.23
CA GLN A 142 -22.39 -8.13 -0.84
C GLN A 142 -21.15 -8.62 -0.08
N ALA A 143 -20.67 -9.84 -0.33
CA ALA A 143 -19.40 -10.35 0.21
C ALA A 143 -18.19 -9.65 -0.43
N GLY A 144 -18.22 -9.45 -1.75
CA GLY A 144 -17.24 -8.63 -2.48
C GLY A 144 -17.26 -7.16 -2.03
N GLN A 145 -18.44 -6.59 -1.79
CA GLN A 145 -18.65 -5.25 -1.25
C GLN A 145 -18.26 -5.15 0.23
N THR A 146 -18.31 -6.23 1.01
CA THR A 146 -17.88 -6.23 2.41
C THR A 146 -16.35 -6.24 2.49
N LEU A 147 -15.70 -7.05 1.65
CA LEU A 147 -14.23 -7.01 1.50
C LEU A 147 -13.76 -5.67 0.92
N ALA A 148 -14.48 -5.12 -0.06
CA ALA A 148 -14.24 -3.76 -0.57
C ALA A 148 -14.56 -2.67 0.47
N ARG A 149 -15.60 -2.80 1.29
CA ARG A 149 -15.94 -1.87 2.38
C ARG A 149 -14.91 -1.89 3.50
N ILE A 150 -14.30 -3.04 3.80
CA ILE A 150 -13.20 -3.10 4.76
C ILE A 150 -11.95 -2.40 4.18
N ALA A 151 -11.74 -2.46 2.87
CA ALA A 151 -10.70 -1.69 2.19
C ALA A 151 -11.06 -0.18 2.03
N LEU A 152 -12.34 0.18 1.97
CA LEU A 152 -12.85 1.55 1.74
C LEU A 152 -13.23 2.33 3.02
N ASN A 153 -13.37 1.68 4.18
CA ASN A 153 -13.75 2.32 5.46
C ASN A 153 -12.56 2.66 6.39
N LEU A 154 -11.32 2.67 5.87
CA LEU A 154 -10.29 3.53 6.47
C LEU A 154 -10.68 4.99 6.16
N PRO A 155 -10.59 5.92 7.13
CA PRO A 155 -11.15 7.26 6.98
C PRO A 155 -10.50 7.98 5.79
N TYR A 156 -11.28 8.11 4.73
CA TYR A 156 -11.02 8.87 3.53
C TYR A 156 -10.97 10.36 3.92
N LEU A 157 -9.81 11.00 3.83
CA LEU A 157 -9.72 12.46 3.77
C LEU A 157 -9.72 12.86 2.27
N PRO A 158 -10.60 13.77 1.82
CA PRO A 158 -10.90 13.97 0.40
C PRO A 158 -9.97 14.99 -0.29
N GLY A 159 -9.72 14.76 -1.58
CA GLY A 159 -9.21 15.72 -2.58
C GLY A 159 -7.90 15.26 -3.25
N TYR A 160 -7.69 15.31 -4.56
CA TYR A 160 -8.49 15.72 -5.73
C TYR A 160 -7.87 15.06 -6.98
N ASN A 161 -8.74 14.62 -7.90
CA ASN A 161 -8.58 14.26 -9.33
C ASN A 161 -7.29 13.62 -9.85
#